data_AF-A0A8H9J216-F1
#
_entry.id   AF-A0A8H9J216-F1
#
_cell.length_a   1.000
_cell.length_b   1.000
_cell.length_c   1.000
_cell.angle_alpha   90.00
_cell.angle_beta   90.00
_cell.angle_gamma   90.00
#
_symmetry.space_group_name_H-M   'P 1'
#
loop_
_entity.id
_entity.type
_entity.pdbx_description
1 polymer ?
#
loop_
_entity_poly.entity_id
_entity_poly.type
_entity_poly.pdbx_seq_one_letter_code
_entity_poly.pdbx_strand_id
1 'polypeptide(L)'
;MKRIEVRVTMALMVGLGLAYTLLGVIIVTTSEASPRTLLLPIASVVLGGLVTAGLALRMPSARFFGFAVAALLALLHAFLLLASAVLLFKLFSGLLAAGYVYAWVLLNSGPMRRYLLGDAA
;
A
#
# COMPACT_ATOMS: atom_id res chain seq x y z
N MET A 1 17.51 -15.16 0.38
CA MET A 1 16.90 -14.08 -0.42
C MET A 1 15.42 -14.31 -0.75
N LYS A 2 14.95 -15.43 -1.35
CA LYS A 2 13.53 -15.65 -1.77
C LYS A 2 12.41 -15.21 -0.79
N ARG A 3 12.64 -15.31 0.53
CA ARG A 3 11.64 -14.93 1.55
C ARG A 3 11.57 -13.42 1.82
N ILE A 4 12.59 -12.63 1.44
CA ILE A 4 12.61 -11.19 1.75
C ILE A 4 11.59 -10.43 0.90
N GLU A 5 11.48 -10.74 -0.39
CA GLU A 5 10.54 -10.06 -1.30
C GLU A 5 9.09 -10.24 -0.83
N VAL A 6 8.72 -11.44 -0.38
CA VAL A 6 7.38 -11.70 0.18
C VAL A 6 7.14 -10.87 1.44
N ARG A 7 8.10 -10.85 2.37
CA ARG A 7 8.01 -10.06 3.61
C ARG A 7 7.95 -8.56 3.32
N VAL A 8 8.76 -8.09 2.38
CA VAL A 8 8.78 -6.68 1.96
C VAL A 8 7.46 -6.32 1.29
N THR A 9 6.89 -7.19 0.46
CA THR A 9 5.57 -6.96 -0.13
C THR A 9 4.50 -6.79 0.94
N MET A 10 4.43 -7.72 1.89
CA MET A 10 3.49 -7.66 3.03
C MET A 10 3.71 -6.39 3.87
N ALA A 11 4.96 -6.07 4.16
CA ALA A 11 5.33 -4.87 4.92
C ALA A 11 4.93 -3.58 4.18
N LEU A 12 5.10 -3.52 2.85
CA LEU A 12 4.68 -2.37 2.06
C LEU A 12 3.17 -2.22 2.02
N MET A 13 2.42 -3.32 1.80
CA MET A 13 0.95 -3.26 1.72
C MET A 13 0.32 -2.66 2.97
N VAL A 14 0.84 -2.99 4.16
CA VAL A 14 0.34 -2.43 5.43
C VAL A 14 1.04 -1.11 5.77
N GLY A 15 2.36 -1.05 5.64
CA GLY A 15 3.20 0.06 6.08
C GLY A 15 2.90 1.36 5.35
N LEU A 16 2.59 1.32 4.06
CA LEU A 16 2.20 2.51 3.30
C LEU A 16 0.87 3.08 3.80
N GLY A 17 -0.11 2.21 4.09
CA GLY A 17 -1.38 2.62 4.70
C GLY A 17 -1.21 3.20 6.10
N LEU A 18 -0.30 2.63 6.91
CA LEU A 18 0.04 3.15 8.24
C LEU A 18 0.71 4.53 8.15
N ALA A 19 1.65 4.70 7.22
CA ALA A 19 2.29 6.00 6.97
C ALA A 19 1.25 7.04 6.56
N TYR A 20 0.32 6.67 5.67
CA TYR A 20 -0.77 7.55 5.28
C TYR A 20 -1.70 7.89 6.45
N THR A 21 -2.00 6.92 7.31
CA THR A 21 -2.81 7.13 8.51
C THR A 21 -2.12 8.07 9.49
N LEU A 22 -0.82 7.92 9.70
CA LEU A 22 -0.03 8.82 10.53
C LEU A 22 -0.10 10.26 10.00
N LEU A 23 0.02 10.46 8.69
CA LEU A 23 -0.14 11.78 8.09
C LEU A 23 -1.55 12.34 8.31
N GLY A 24 -2.58 11.52 8.12
CA GLY A 24 -3.97 11.90 8.36
C GLY A 24 -4.21 12.32 9.82
N VAL A 25 -3.62 11.60 10.78
CA VAL A 25 -3.69 11.94 12.20
C VAL A 25 -3.04 13.28 12.47
N ILE A 26 -1.85 13.53 11.92
CA ILE A 26 -1.16 14.82 12.04
C ILE A 26 -2.04 15.95 11.50
N ILE A 27 -2.68 15.78 10.34
CA ILE A 27 -3.55 16.81 9.74
C ILE A 27 -4.76 17.10 10.64
N VAL A 28 -5.44 16.06 11.13
CA VAL A 28 -6.61 16.22 12.01
C VAL A 28 -6.25 16.91 13.33
N THR A 29 -5.08 16.61 13.90
CA THR A 29 -4.67 17.19 15.19
C THR A 29 -4.05 18.58 15.08
N THR A 30 -3.66 19.04 13.89
CA THR A 30 -2.94 20.31 13.72
C THR A 30 -3.66 21.35 12.85
N SER A 31 -4.69 20.97 12.09
CA SER A 31 -5.26 21.82 11.03
C SER A 31 -6.79 21.97 11.09
N GLU A 32 -7.41 21.78 12.25
CA GLU A 32 -8.89 21.81 12.44
C GLU A 32 -9.66 20.93 11.44
N ALA A 33 -8.98 19.94 10.84
CA ALA A 33 -9.56 19.11 9.81
C ALA A 33 -10.56 18.13 10.42
N SER A 34 -11.65 17.86 9.69
CA SER A 34 -12.64 16.89 10.12
C SER A 34 -12.01 15.51 10.36
N PRO A 35 -12.43 14.76 11.40
CA PRO A 35 -12.01 13.36 11.60
C PRO A 35 -12.29 12.45 10.39
N ARG A 36 -13.23 12.84 9.52
CA ARG A 36 -13.52 12.14 8.25
C ARG A 36 -12.30 12.07 7.32
N THR A 37 -11.31 12.94 7.51
CA THR A 37 -10.01 12.91 6.80
C THR A 37 -9.28 11.57 7.00
N LEU A 38 -9.56 10.84 8.09
CA LEU A 38 -8.96 9.53 8.38
C LEU A 38 -9.61 8.36 7.63
N LEU A 39 -10.76 8.54 6.98
CA LEU A 39 -11.48 7.42 6.36
C LEU A 39 -10.66 6.74 5.26
N LEU A 40 -10.09 7.51 4.32
CA LEU A 40 -9.27 6.95 3.24
C LEU A 40 -7.95 6.34 3.75
N PRO A 41 -7.20 6.99 4.67
CA PRO A 41 -6.03 6.37 5.27
C PRO A 41 -6.33 5.05 6.01
N ILE A 42 -7.38 5.01 6.83
CA ILE A 42 -7.78 3.80 7.56
C ILE A 42 -8.22 2.71 6.58
N ALA A 43 -9.02 3.06 5.57
CA ALA A 43 -9.41 2.10 4.53
C ALA A 43 -8.18 1.52 3.83
N SER A 44 -7.13 2.31 3.60
CA SER A 44 -5.87 1.84 3.01
C SER A 44 -5.18 0.79 3.88
N VAL A 45 -5.16 0.98 5.21
CA VAL A 45 -4.65 -0.03 6.16
C VAL A 45 -5.48 -1.30 6.12
N VAL A 46 -6.81 -1.18 6.12
CA VAL A 46 -7.72 -2.33 6.07
C VAL A 46 -7.50 -3.13 4.80
N LEU A 47 -7.50 -2.49 3.63
CA LEU A 47 -7.28 -3.13 2.34
C LEU A 47 -5.89 -3.79 2.26
N GLY A 48 -4.85 -3.08 2.68
CA GLY A 48 -3.48 -3.62 2.75
C GLY A 48 -3.35 -4.80 3.71
N GLY A 49 -4.06 -4.75 4.84
CA GLY A 49 -4.15 -5.81 5.83
C GLY A 49 -4.83 -7.05 5.28
N LEU A 50 -5.95 -6.90 4.56
CA LEU A 50 -6.65 -8.01 3.90
C LEU A 50 -5.78 -8.71 2.85
N VAL A 51 -5.06 -7.93 2.02
CA VAL A 51 -4.08 -8.49 1.07
C VAL A 51 -3.01 -9.26 1.82
N THR A 52 -2.43 -8.66 2.86
CA THR A 52 -1.34 -9.26 3.65
C THR A 52 -1.78 -10.55 4.34
N ALA A 53 -2.98 -10.56 4.94
CA ALA A 53 -3.55 -11.75 5.57
C ALA A 53 -3.76 -12.87 4.53
N GLY A 54 -4.34 -12.55 3.37
CA GLY A 54 -4.53 -13.52 2.29
C GLY A 54 -3.20 -14.09 1.77
N LEU A 55 -2.18 -13.24 1.61
CA LEU A 55 -0.84 -13.68 1.23
C LEU A 55 -0.22 -14.57 2.32
N ALA A 56 -0.36 -14.22 3.60
CA ALA A 56 0.19 -15.00 4.72
C ALA A 56 -0.46 -16.39 4.83
N LEU A 57 -1.75 -16.48 4.52
CA LEU A 57 -2.51 -17.72 4.38
C LEU A 57 -2.25 -18.45 3.05
N ARG A 58 -1.33 -17.95 2.22
CA ARG A 58 -0.95 -18.48 0.90
C ARG A 58 -2.11 -18.60 -0.09
N MET A 59 -3.06 -17.67 -0.03
CA MET A 59 -4.18 -17.62 -0.97
C MET A 59 -3.73 -16.99 -2.30
N PRO A 60 -3.74 -17.71 -3.44
CA PRO A 60 -3.31 -17.13 -4.72
C PRO A 60 -4.18 -15.95 -5.17
N SER A 61 -5.47 -15.96 -4.81
CA SER A 61 -6.42 -14.88 -5.09
C SER A 61 -6.03 -13.54 -4.44
N ALA A 62 -5.35 -13.59 -3.29
CA ALA A 62 -4.89 -12.39 -2.58
C ALA A 62 -3.90 -11.57 -3.40
N ARG A 63 -3.18 -12.20 -4.35
CA ARG A 63 -2.29 -11.49 -5.27
C ARG A 63 -3.05 -10.58 -6.23
N PHE A 64 -4.16 -11.06 -6.79
CA PHE A 64 -5.00 -10.29 -7.71
C PHE A 64 -5.70 -9.14 -6.99
N PHE A 65 -6.19 -9.39 -5.78
CA PHE A 65 -6.71 -8.32 -4.94
C PHE A 65 -5.61 -7.30 -4.58
N GLY A 66 -4.40 -7.77 -4.28
CA GLY A 66 -3.23 -6.93 -4.04
C GLY A 66 -2.91 -6.01 -5.23
N PHE A 67 -3.01 -6.51 -6.47
CA PHE A 67 -2.82 -5.67 -7.64
C PHE A 67 -3.87 -4.55 -7.73
N ALA A 68 -5.14 -4.85 -7.47
CA ALA A 68 -6.21 -3.85 -7.47
C ALA A 68 -5.98 -2.78 -6.39
N VAL A 69 -5.64 -3.20 -5.16
CA VAL A 69 -5.35 -2.29 -4.04
C VAL A 69 -4.14 -1.41 -4.34
N ALA A 70 -3.03 -1.99 -4.82
CA ALA A 70 -1.82 -1.24 -5.15
C ALA A 70 -2.06 -0.23 -6.27
N ALA A 71 -2.77 -0.61 -7.33
CA ALA A 71 -3.11 0.30 -8.43
C ALA A 71 -4.01 1.45 -7.97
N LEU A 72 -5.07 1.14 -7.21
CA LEU A 72 -6.00 2.13 -6.70
C LEU A 72 -5.30 3.16 -5.79
N LEU A 73 -4.48 2.70 -4.86
CA LEU A 73 -3.80 3.57 -3.90
C LEU A 73 -2.61 4.32 -4.53
N ALA A 74 -1.92 3.73 -5.51
CA ALA A 74 -0.94 4.45 -6.31
C ALA A 74 -1.59 5.62 -7.07
N LEU A 75 -2.74 5.38 -7.71
CA LEU A 75 -3.50 6.42 -8.41
C LEU A 75 -4.02 7.49 -7.46
N LEU A 76 -4.56 7.10 -6.31
CA LEU A 76 -4.98 8.04 -5.26
C LEU A 76 -3.84 8.98 -4.89
N HIS A 77 -2.66 8.44 -4.59
CA HIS A 77 -1.50 9.26 -4.22
C HIS A 77 -0.93 10.07 -5.38
N ALA A 78 -1.02 9.60 -6.62
CA ALA A 78 -0.69 10.40 -7.78
C ALA A 78 -1.62 11.62 -7.89
N PHE A 79 -2.93 11.45 -7.67
CA PHE A 79 -3.87 12.57 -7.66
C PHE A 79 -3.61 13.54 -6.50
N LEU A 80 -3.32 13.03 -5.28
CA LEU A 80 -2.96 13.88 -4.14
C LEU A 80 -1.67 14.67 -4.39
N LEU A 81 -0.68 14.05 -5.04
CA LEU A 81 0.55 14.72 -5.46
C LEU A 81 0.26 15.85 -6.46
N LEU A 82 -0.61 15.62 -7.44
CA LEU A 82 -0.95 16.63 -8.44
C LEU A 82 -1.79 17.76 -7.82
N ALA A 83 -2.75 17.42 -6.96
CA ALA A 83 -3.69 18.37 -6.37
C ALA A 83 -3.07 19.24 -5.26
N SER A 84 -2.05 18.77 -4.55
CA SER A 84 -1.49 19.52 -3.42
C SER A 84 -0.71 20.77 -3.88
N ALA A 85 -0.86 21.88 -3.16
CA ALA A 85 -0.01 23.06 -3.31
C ALA A 85 1.26 23.02 -2.43
N VAL A 86 1.32 22.12 -1.45
CA VAL A 86 2.40 22.06 -0.46
C VAL A 86 3.44 21.03 -0.88
N LEU A 87 4.69 21.45 -1.05
CA LEU A 87 5.79 20.59 -1.51
C LEU A 87 5.94 19.32 -0.67
N LEU A 88 5.86 19.42 0.66
CA LEU A 88 6.03 18.26 1.54
C LEU A 88 4.93 17.20 1.32
N PHE A 89 3.67 17.61 1.11
CA PHE A 89 2.59 16.68 0.79
C PHE A 89 2.74 16.06 -0.60
N LYS A 90 3.30 16.80 -1.57
CA LYS A 90 3.67 16.24 -2.88
C LYS A 90 4.71 15.15 -2.71
N LEU A 91 5.82 15.43 -2.03
CA LEU A 91 6.91 14.47 -1.83
C LEU A 91 6.42 13.21 -1.10
N PHE A 92 5.63 13.40 -0.04
CA PHE A 92 5.02 12.28 0.69
C PHE A 92 4.13 11.43 -0.22
N SER A 93 3.21 12.05 -0.96
CA SER A 93 2.30 11.33 -1.85
C SER A 93 3.06 10.64 -2.99
N GLY A 94 4.08 11.28 -3.56
CA GLY A 94 4.95 10.68 -4.57
C GLY A 94 5.68 9.45 -4.05
N LEU A 95 6.20 9.50 -2.82
CA LEU A 95 6.84 8.36 -2.17
C LEU A 95 5.86 7.21 -1.94
N LEU A 96 4.63 7.50 -1.48
CA LEU A 96 3.61 6.47 -1.29
C LEU A 96 3.17 5.85 -2.62
N ALA A 97 2.97 6.67 -3.65
CA ALA A 97 2.67 6.18 -5.00
C ALA A 97 3.76 5.25 -5.52
N ALA A 98 5.03 5.65 -5.41
CA ALA A 98 6.17 4.81 -5.77
C ALA A 98 6.23 3.51 -4.96
N GLY A 99 5.92 3.59 -3.65
CA GLY A 99 5.84 2.42 -2.77
C GLY A 99 4.77 1.42 -3.24
N TYR A 100 3.57 1.89 -3.61
CA TYR A 100 2.52 1.03 -4.13
C TYR A 100 2.85 0.44 -5.51
N VAL A 101 3.49 1.21 -6.40
CA VAL A 101 4.01 0.70 -7.69
C VAL A 101 5.07 -0.38 -7.46
N TYR A 102 5.97 -0.18 -6.50
CA TYR A 102 6.97 -1.19 -6.16
C TYR A 102 6.35 -2.45 -5.55
N ALA A 103 5.34 -2.30 -4.68
CA ALA A 103 4.57 -3.44 -4.17
C ALA A 103 3.88 -4.22 -5.30
N TRP A 104 3.36 -3.52 -6.31
CA TRP A 104 2.78 -4.12 -7.52
C TRP A 104 3.82 -4.96 -8.29
N VAL A 105 5.03 -4.44 -8.47
CA VAL A 105 6.15 -5.19 -9.08
C VAL A 105 6.47 -6.45 -8.26
N LEU A 106 6.59 -6.33 -6.93
CA LEU A 106 6.91 -7.47 -6.06
C LEU A 106 5.79 -8.52 -6.03
N LEU A 107 4.52 -8.12 -6.13
CA LEU A 107 3.40 -9.06 -6.29
C LEU A 107 3.52 -9.89 -7.58
N ASN A 108 4.16 -9.37 -8.62
CA ASN A 108 4.39 -10.08 -9.88
C ASN A 108 5.74 -10.83 -9.93
N SER A 109 6.55 -10.74 -8.88
CA SER A 109 7.89 -11.34 -8.84
C SER A 109 7.86 -12.88 -8.85
N GLY A 110 8.92 -13.49 -9.39
CA GLY A 110 9.10 -14.95 -9.35
C GLY A 110 9.05 -15.52 -7.92
N PRO A 111 9.72 -14.92 -6.92
CA PRO A 111 9.63 -15.37 -5.54
C PRO A 111 8.22 -15.32 -4.95
N MET A 112 7.42 -14.28 -5.27
CA MET A 112 6.00 -14.25 -4.86
C MET A 112 5.18 -15.37 -5.52
N ARG A 113 5.36 -15.58 -6.83
CA ARG A 113 4.66 -16.67 -7.55
C ARG A 113 4.98 -18.03 -6.95
N ARG A 114 6.26 -18.33 -6.70
CA ARG A 114 6.68 -19.58 -6.07
C ARG A 114 6.19 -19.75 -4.64
N TYR A 115 6.14 -18.66 -3.89
CA TYR A 115 5.59 -18.66 -2.53
C TYR A 115 4.11 -19.05 -2.50
N LEU A 116 3.32 -18.61 -3.49
CA LEU A 116 1.87 -18.86 -3.55
C LEU A 116 1.50 -20.14 -4.31
N LEU A 117 2.24 -20.49 -5.35
CA LEU A 117 1.88 -21.54 -6.32
C LEU A 117 2.81 -22.75 -6.29
N GLY A 118 3.93 -22.69 -5.56
CA GLY A 118 4.97 -23.72 -5.56
C GLY A 118 6.08 -23.51 -6.60
N ASP A 119 7.14 -24.31 -6.52
CA ASP A 119 8.39 -24.11 -7.28
C ASP A 119 8.27 -24.29 -8.81
N ALA A 120 7.15 -24.83 -9.30
CA ALA A 120 6.87 -24.98 -10.73
C ALA A 120 6.33 -23.69 -11.40
N ALA A 121 6.14 -22.61 -10.65
CA ALA A 121 5.62 -21.31 -11.12
C ALA A 121 6.71 -20.26 -11.40
#